data_AF-A0A563EVN4-F1
#
_entry.id   AF-A0A563EVN4-F1
#
_cell.length_a   1.000
_cell.length_b   1.000
_cell.length_c   1.000
_cell.angle_alpha   90.00
_cell.angle_beta   90.00
_cell.angle_gamma   90.00
#
_symmetry.space_group_name_H-M   'P 1'
#
loop_
_entity.id
_entity.type
_entity.pdbx_description
1 polymer ?
#
loop_
_entity_poly.entity_id
_entity_poly.type
_entity_poly.pdbx_seq_one_letter_code
_entity_poly.pdbx_strand_id
1 'polypeptide(L)' 'MSKELVLHLAANPNPISLKVRPEVATDLGERLTQIVRNGHTQIIEGADGQQFVVNFSHVVIAYFS' A
#
# COMPACT_ATOMS: atom_id res chain seq x y z
N MET A 1 2.32 1.60 -17.09
CA MET A 1 0.93 1.36 -16.65
C MET A 1 0.88 1.63 -15.15
N SER A 2 -0.15 2.31 -14.65
CA SER A 2 -0.37 2.49 -13.20
C SER A 2 -0.65 1.14 -12.55
N LYS A 3 -0.06 0.89 -11.39
CA LYS A 3 -0.34 -0.31 -10.58
C LYS A 3 -1.26 0.05 -9.42
N GLU A 4 -1.99 -0.94 -8.94
CA GLU A 4 -2.89 -0.78 -7.81
C GLU A 4 -2.31 -1.50 -6.59
N LEU A 5 -2.13 -0.78 -5.48
CA LEU A 5 -1.80 -1.38 -4.19
C LEU A 5 -3.09 -1.80 -3.51
N VAL A 6 -3.26 -3.09 -3.29
CA VAL A 6 -4.41 -3.68 -2.62
C VAL A 6 -4.06 -4.01 -1.18
N LEU A 7 -4.87 -3.55 -0.24
CA LEU A 7 -4.68 -3.70 1.20
C LEU A 7 -5.91 -4.36 1.82
N HIS A 8 -5.70 -5.47 2.53
CA HIS A 8 -6.71 -6.05 3.42
C HIS A 8 -6.41 -5.65 4.85
N LEU A 9 -7.40 -5.11 5.56
CA LEU A 9 -7.28 -4.72 6.96
C LEU A 9 -7.96 -5.74 7.86
N ALA A 10 -7.41 -5.98 9.06
CA ALA A 10 -7.91 -6.99 10.00
C ALA A 10 -9.40 -6.83 10.37
N ALA A 11 -9.92 -5.59 10.37
CA ALA A 11 -11.29 -5.26 10.75
C ALA A 11 -12.16 -4.74 9.59
N ASN A 12 -11.68 -4.83 8.34
CA ASN A 12 -12.44 -4.39 7.17
C ASN A 12 -12.67 -5.57 6.22
N PRO A 13 -13.94 -5.97 5.96
CA PRO A 13 -14.23 -7.07 5.05
C PRO A 13 -13.92 -6.72 3.58
N ASN A 14 -13.84 -5.44 3.24
CA ASN A 14 -13.57 -4.99 1.89
C ASN A 14 -12.11 -4.53 1.74
N PRO A 15 -11.39 -4.96 0.70
CA PRO A 15 -10.05 -4.45 0.44
C PRO A 15 -10.09 -2.97 0.08
N ILE A 16 -9.03 -2.25 0.45
CA ILE A 16 -8.78 -0.88 0.02
C ILE A 16 -7.77 -0.94 -1.11
N SER A 17 -8.12 -0.35 -2.25
CA SER A 17 -7.25 -0.28 -3.41
C SER A 17 -6.78 1.15 -3.66
N LEU A 18 -5.48 1.32 -3.82
CA LEU A 18 -4.84 2.62 -4.05
C LEU A 18 -4.14 2.60 -5.41
N LYS A 19 -4.54 3.49 -6.32
CA LYS A 19 -3.79 3.74 -7.55
C LYS A 19 -2.51 4.48 -7.21
N VAL A 20 -1.36 3.87 -7.51
CA VAL A 20 -0.04 4.45 -7.25
C VAL A 20 0.73 4.69 -8.54
N ARG A 21 1.73 5.57 -8.46
CA ARG A 21 2.65 5.79 -9.58
C ARG A 21 3.53 4.56 -9.82
N PRO A 22 3.97 4.30 -11.06
CA PRO A 22 4.84 3.16 -11.38
C PRO A 22 6.13 3.15 -10.55
N GLU A 23 6.76 4.31 -10.35
CA GLU A 23 7.97 4.44 -9.54
C GLU A 23 7.75 4.07 -8.07
N VAL A 24 6.60 4.45 -7.51
CA VAL A 24 6.20 4.11 -6.13
C VAL A 24 5.94 2.61 -6.02
N ALA A 25 5.29 2.00 -7.01
CA ALA A 25 5.03 0.57 -7.00
C ALA A 25 6.32 -0.26 -7.06
N THR A 26 7.33 0.20 -7.81
CA THR A 26 8.64 -0.45 -7.87
C THR A 26 9.37 -0.34 -6.53
N ASP A 27 9.52 0.88 -6.01
CA ASP A 27 10.21 1.12 -4.72
C ASP A 27 9.51 0.42 -3.56
N LEU A 28 8.19 0.62 -3.43
CA LEU A 28 7.41 0.01 -2.35
C LEU A 28 7.39 -1.51 -2.48
N GLY A 29 7.38 -2.06 -3.70
CA GLY A 29 7.39 -3.50 -3.97
C GLY A 29 8.58 -4.22 -3.35
N GLU A 30 9.78 -3.63 -3.41
CA GLU A 30 11.01 -4.24 -2.85
C GLU A 30 10.96 -4.33 -1.31
N ARG A 31 10.27 -3.38 -0.67
CA ARG A 31 10.22 -3.25 0.80
C ARG A 31 8.88 -3.59 1.43
N LEU A 32 7.87 -3.97 0.64
CA LEU A 32 6.49 -4.18 1.09
C LEU A 32 6.41 -5.20 2.24
N THR A 33 7.11 -6.33 2.09
CA THR A 33 7.18 -7.37 3.13
C THR A 33 7.74 -6.83 4.44
N GLN A 34 8.78 -5.99 4.40
CA GLN A 34 9.35 -5.40 5.61
C GLN A 34 8.40 -4.37 6.24
N ILE A 35 7.73 -3.56 5.42
CA ILE A 35 6.78 -2.55 5.88
C ILE A 35 5.60 -3.22 6.61
N VAL A 36 5.00 -4.24 5.99
CA VAL A 36 3.90 -5.01 6.59
C VAL A 36 4.36 -5.67 7.89
N ARG A 37 5.54 -6.31 7.90
CA ARG A 37 6.09 -6.98 9.09
C ARG A 37 6.33 -6.00 10.25
N ASN A 38 6.84 -4.81 9.96
CA ASN A 38 7.16 -3.82 10.98
C ASN A 38 5.93 -3.02 11.42
N GLY A 39 4.86 -2.98 10.62
CA GLY A 39 3.59 -2.35 10.96
C GLY A 39 3.62 -0.82 11.01
N HIS A 40 4.65 -0.16 10.46
CA HIS A 40 4.80 1.29 10.57
C HIS A 40 3.77 2.06 9.73
N THR A 41 3.49 3.31 10.11
CA THR A 41 2.75 4.23 9.25
C THR A 41 3.66 4.74 8.13
N GLN A 42 3.17 4.73 6.90
CA GLN A 42 3.88 5.17 5.70
C GLN A 42 3.02 6.14 4.90
N ILE A 43 3.68 7.08 4.22
CA ILE A 43 3.06 7.94 3.22
C ILE A 43 3.24 7.26 1.86
N ILE A 44 2.15 7.05 1.14
CA ILE A 44 2.13 6.46 -0.20
C ILE A 44 1.67 7.50 -1.20
N GLU A 45 2.50 7.75 -2.21
CA GLU A 45 2.15 8.66 -3.30
C GLU A 45 1.24 7.97 -4.32
N GLY A 46 0.07 8.57 -4.52
CA GLY A 46 -0.92 8.12 -5.49
C GLY A 46 -0.61 8.59 -6.91
N ALA A 47 -1.28 7.98 -7.88
CA ALA A 47 -1.10 8.28 -9.31
C ALA A 47 -1.31 9.77 -9.64
N ASP A 48 -2.29 10.42 -9.00
CA ASP A 48 -2.76 11.77 -9.34
C ASP A 48 -2.17 12.88 -8.43
N GLY A 49 -1.05 12.61 -7.77
CA GLY A 49 -0.40 13.58 -6.86
C GLY A 49 -1.02 13.65 -5.45
N GLN A 50 -2.05 12.83 -5.19
CA GLN A 50 -2.58 12.57 -3.86
C GLN A 50 -1.58 11.81 -2.98
N GLN A 51 -1.66 12.03 -1.67
CA GLN A 51 -0.88 11.31 -0.67
C GLN A 51 -1.81 10.54 0.25
N PHE A 52 -1.52 9.25 0.45
CA PHE A 52 -2.25 8.39 1.37
C PHE A 52 -1.39 8.11 2.60
N VAL A 53 -1.93 8.34 3.79
CA VAL A 53 -1.30 7.89 5.04
C VAL A 53 -1.83 6.51 5.37
N VAL A 54 -0.96 5.50 5.33
CA VAL A 54 -1.34 4.10 5.55
C VAL A 54 -0.68 3.58 6.81
N ASN A 55 -1.49 3.16 7.79
CA ASN A 55 -1.01 2.48 8.98
C ASN A 55 -0.95 0.97 8.72
N PHE A 56 0.27 0.44 8.54
CA PHE A 56 0.46 -0.98 8.26
C PHE A 56 0.28 -1.90 9.48
N SER A 57 0.12 -1.37 10.70
CA SER A 57 -0.17 -2.18 11.91
C SER A 57 -1.50 -2.95 11.82
N HIS A 58 -2.40 -2.54 10.92
CA HIS A 58 -3.70 -3.18 10.72
C HIS A 58 -3.81 -3.94 9.40
N VAL A 59 -2.76 -3.94 8.58
CA VAL A 59 -2.75 -4.59 7.26
C VAL A 59 -2.38 -6.06 7.45
N VAL A 60 -3.26 -6.96 6.99
CA VAL A 60 -3.05 -8.42 7.07
C VAL A 60 -2.58 -9.00 5.73
N ILE A 61 -2.96 -8.38 4.62
CA ILE A 61 -2.50 -8.75 3.27
C ILE A 61 -2.24 -7.47 2.49
N ALA A 62 -1.11 -7.41 1.78
CA ALA A 62 -0.80 -6.34 0.84
C ALA A 62 -0.18 -6.91 -0.43
N TYR A 63 -0.63 -6.46 -1.60
CA TYR A 63 -0.05 -6.84 -2.89
C TYR A 63 -0.32 -5.79 -3.96
N PHE A 64 0.44 -5.84 -5.05
CA PHE A 64 0.20 -5.04 -6.24
C PHE A 64 -0.57 -5.86 -7.30
N SER A 65 -1.59 -5.25 -7.93
CA SER A 65 -2.23 -5.77 -9.16
C SER A 65 -2.03 -4.86 -10.35
#